data_AF-A0A1B9JXS8-F1
#
_entry.id   AF-A0A1B9JXS8-F1
#
_cell.length_a   1.000
_cell.length_b   1.000
_cell.length_c   1.000
_cell.angle_alpha   90.00
_cell.angle_beta   90.00
_cell.angle_gamma   90.00
#
_symmetry.space_group_name_H-M   'P 1'
#
loop_
_entity.id
_entity.type
_entity.pdbx_description
1 polymer ?
#
loop_
_entity_poly.entity_id
_entity_poly.type
_entity_poly.pdbx_seq_one_letter_code
_entity_poly.pdbx_strand_id
1 'polypeptide(L)'
;MNTAKTIDSNVTSLYIAEEDDLKILPSNPVWHGIEVNSYSDFGGSTTLLQRETINPSRQNQKGKIVDIDASAGFSLDMTKNIFPWLMRGFMFAEAREKFTTQSLSGKTLPIKSVSKGYNFPDSNKLPQKLLTGTIIHASGFSNFANNGLKIVYSCSDNNISTNSSTPQIEELNPPASAKISAVGFKFSSGSCSMEVKKGTLPKLVSSSTDLTKLGLIEGEWIWLGGDASDSYFPKNRGWARITEIAAKTITFDDTDFVPENDTGANIKLEIYFGTVIKNEKEQNKIVKKTYCFERTLGSVDNEIQAQYVNGAVANELTINMGSAQYVTADLNYVGCNSFTKKGKNRIIGERLECDKSSPFNATSNIYRQKLSINDTKSSTPSALFAYVTDSSLAISNGVTGVKGLGILGSFDVSVGNFSVTGSITAYFSSVDAIEAIRNNADVGFSTILAAENSGVIFDIPLLALSGGMPNIEKDQKITIPLEKTGAENKHGYTMMYQTFEYLPDSAMPYVNV
;
A
#
# COMPACT_ATOMS: atom_id res chain seq x y z
N MET A 1 -46.21 -12.52 -14.63
CA MET A 1 -45.18 -12.05 -13.69
C MET A 1 -43.96 -12.93 -13.86
N ASN A 2 -42.95 -12.46 -14.59
CA ASN A 2 -41.64 -13.15 -14.63
C ASN A 2 -40.88 -12.72 -13.37
N THR A 3 -41.23 -13.28 -12.22
CA THR A 3 -40.35 -13.24 -11.06
C THR A 3 -39.15 -14.11 -11.41
N ALA A 4 -37.99 -13.48 -11.61
CA ALA A 4 -36.74 -14.20 -11.82
C ALA A 4 -36.56 -15.22 -10.68
N LYS A 5 -36.49 -16.52 -11.03
CA LYS A 5 -36.37 -17.60 -10.04
C LYS A 5 -34.97 -17.68 -9.42
N THR A 6 -34.00 -17.03 -10.05
CA THR A 6 -32.58 -17.01 -9.69
C THR A 6 -32.00 -15.62 -9.99
N ILE A 7 -30.92 -15.25 -9.31
CA ILE A 7 -30.16 -14.01 -9.52
C ILE A 7 -28.73 -14.41 -9.89
N ASP A 8 -28.19 -13.84 -10.96
CA ASP A 8 -26.84 -14.14 -11.42
C ASP A 8 -25.77 -13.49 -10.53
N SER A 9 -24.62 -14.12 -10.34
CA SER A 9 -23.53 -13.58 -9.51
C SER A 9 -22.97 -12.25 -10.00
N ASN A 10 -23.04 -12.00 -11.31
CA ASN A 10 -22.43 -10.83 -11.95
C ASN A 10 -23.15 -9.51 -11.64
N VAL A 11 -24.30 -9.54 -10.96
CA VAL A 11 -24.99 -8.32 -10.49
C VAL A 11 -24.58 -7.91 -9.07
N THR A 12 -23.68 -8.66 -8.44
CA THR A 12 -23.17 -8.35 -7.10
C THR A 12 -22.11 -7.25 -7.16
N SER A 13 -22.07 -6.42 -6.11
CA SER A 13 -21.05 -5.38 -5.93
C SER A 13 -20.65 -5.25 -4.47
N LEU A 14 -19.39 -4.88 -4.23
CA LEU A 14 -18.83 -4.67 -2.91
C LEU A 14 -18.58 -3.18 -2.66
N TYR A 15 -19.00 -2.71 -1.49
CA TYR A 15 -18.63 -1.40 -0.97
C TYR A 15 -18.07 -1.53 0.44
N ILE A 16 -17.09 -0.70 0.77
CA ILE A 16 -16.51 -0.61 2.11
C ILE A 16 -16.62 0.82 2.61
N ALA A 17 -17.07 1.00 3.86
CA ALA A 17 -17.01 2.27 4.58
C ALA A 17 -16.13 2.12 5.84
N GLU A 18 -15.33 3.15 6.13
CA GLU A 18 -14.60 3.27 7.39
C GLU A 18 -15.59 3.64 8.51
N GLU A 19 -15.49 2.98 9.66
CA GLU A 19 -16.28 3.26 10.85
C GLU A 19 -15.53 4.25 11.77
N ASP A 20 -16.25 5.12 12.48
CA ASP A 20 -15.66 6.05 13.47
C ASP A 20 -15.23 5.28 14.73
N ASP A 21 -16.06 4.32 15.13
CA ASP A 21 -15.85 3.42 16.26
C ASP A 21 -16.39 2.03 15.89
N LEU A 22 -16.01 1.00 16.63
CA LEU A 22 -16.44 -0.38 16.36
C LEU A 22 -17.98 -0.46 16.22
N LYS A 23 -18.46 -0.88 15.03
CA LYS A 23 -19.89 -0.99 14.64
C LYS A 23 -20.62 0.34 14.41
N ILE A 24 -19.93 1.48 14.52
CA ILE A 24 -20.53 2.81 14.40
C ILE A 24 -19.99 3.49 13.15
N LEU A 25 -20.85 3.63 12.15
CA LEU A 25 -20.55 4.43 10.97
C LEU A 25 -20.61 5.93 11.30
N PRO A 26 -19.79 6.75 10.61
CA PRO A 26 -19.88 8.20 10.71
C PRO A 26 -21.26 8.71 10.26
N SER A 27 -21.59 9.94 10.64
CA SER A 27 -22.88 10.57 10.29
C SER A 27 -23.13 10.64 8.78
N ASN A 28 -22.07 10.80 7.99
CA ASN A 28 -22.11 10.77 6.52
C ASN A 28 -21.07 9.75 6.03
N PRO A 29 -21.42 8.46 5.98
CA PRO A 29 -20.47 7.43 5.58
C PRO A 29 -20.23 7.48 4.08
N VAL A 30 -18.95 7.37 3.71
CA VAL A 30 -18.49 7.25 2.33
C VAL A 30 -18.18 5.78 2.07
N TRP A 31 -18.85 5.22 1.07
CA TRP A 31 -18.78 3.84 0.65
C TRP A 31 -17.91 3.75 -0.60
N HIS A 32 -16.71 3.20 -0.47
CA HIS A 32 -15.78 2.98 -1.56
C HIS A 32 -16.17 1.70 -2.30
N GLY A 33 -16.54 1.81 -3.58
CA GLY A 33 -16.77 0.65 -4.44
C GLY A 33 -15.47 -0.09 -4.74
N ILE A 34 -15.49 -1.42 -4.68
CA ILE A 34 -14.31 -2.26 -4.96
C ILE A 34 -14.67 -3.33 -5.99
N GLU A 35 -13.81 -3.45 -6.99
CA GLU A 35 -13.82 -4.54 -7.96
C GLU A 35 -13.10 -5.74 -7.37
N VAL A 36 -13.81 -6.86 -7.31
CA VAL A 36 -13.32 -8.10 -6.72
C VAL A 36 -13.38 -9.20 -7.77
N ASN A 37 -12.35 -10.05 -7.75
CA ASN A 37 -12.28 -11.24 -8.61
C ASN A 37 -13.19 -12.34 -8.08
N SER A 38 -13.27 -12.47 -6.75
CA SER A 38 -14.13 -13.44 -6.06
C SER A 38 -14.38 -13.05 -4.61
N TYR A 39 -15.42 -13.64 -4.02
CA TYR A 39 -15.68 -13.61 -2.59
C TYR A 39 -15.25 -14.94 -1.98
N SER A 40 -14.57 -14.91 -0.84
CA SER A 40 -14.36 -16.10 0.00
C SER A 40 -15.47 -16.17 1.06
N ASP A 41 -15.15 -16.21 2.34
CA ASP A 41 -16.13 -16.22 3.42
C ASP A 41 -16.66 -14.80 3.69
N PHE A 42 -17.91 -14.55 3.28
CA PHE A 42 -18.55 -13.24 3.46
C PHE A 42 -19.94 -13.39 4.07
N GLY A 43 -20.14 -12.75 5.23
CA GLY A 43 -21.40 -12.73 5.96
C GLY A 43 -21.26 -13.30 7.36
N GLY A 44 -22.36 -13.83 7.91
CA GLY A 44 -22.39 -14.45 9.22
C GLY A 44 -22.77 -15.92 9.14
N SER A 45 -21.97 -16.78 9.78
CA SER A 45 -22.27 -18.20 10.00
C SER A 45 -22.88 -18.38 11.39
N THR A 46 -24.08 -18.97 11.47
CA THR A 46 -24.80 -19.14 12.73
C THR A 46 -24.63 -20.54 13.31
N THR A 47 -24.31 -20.64 14.60
CA THR A 47 -24.26 -21.92 15.30
C THR A 47 -25.63 -22.23 15.91
N LEU A 48 -26.19 -23.40 15.59
CA LEU A 48 -27.45 -23.88 16.17
C LEU A 48 -27.18 -25.01 17.17
N LEU A 49 -27.64 -24.82 18.40
CA LEU A 49 -27.60 -25.88 19.40
C LEU A 49 -28.93 -26.64 19.38
N GLN A 50 -28.88 -27.92 18.96
CA GLN A 50 -30.05 -28.80 18.95
C GLN A 50 -30.43 -29.17 20.39
N ARG A 51 -31.73 -29.21 20.66
CA ARG A 51 -32.22 -29.59 21.98
C ARG A 51 -32.52 -31.09 21.98
N GLU A 52 -31.62 -31.85 22.59
CA GLU A 52 -31.78 -33.28 22.82
C GLU A 52 -32.18 -33.52 24.28
N THR A 53 -33.38 -34.06 24.49
CA THR A 53 -33.92 -34.37 25.82
C THR A 53 -34.38 -35.81 25.83
N ILE A 54 -34.32 -36.48 26.99
CA ILE A 54 -34.95 -37.78 27.16
C ILE A 54 -36.45 -37.62 26.92
N ASN A 55 -36.91 -38.14 25.79
CA ASN A 55 -38.28 -38.03 25.32
C ASN A 55 -38.76 -39.42 24.91
N PRO A 56 -39.88 -39.93 25.45
CA PRO A 56 -40.45 -41.22 25.05
C PRO A 56 -40.73 -41.33 23.55
N SER A 57 -40.99 -40.21 22.85
CA SER A 57 -41.19 -40.22 21.39
C SER A 57 -39.88 -40.36 20.59
N ARG A 58 -38.71 -40.32 21.25
CA ARG A 58 -37.36 -40.42 20.64
C ARG A 58 -37.11 -39.40 19.53
N GLN A 59 -37.75 -38.24 19.60
CA GLN A 59 -37.60 -37.14 18.63
C GLN A 59 -36.83 -35.97 19.24
N ASN A 60 -35.96 -35.37 18.44
CA ASN A 60 -35.22 -34.16 18.78
C ASN A 60 -36.14 -32.93 18.75
N GLN A 61 -35.90 -31.99 19.66
CA GLN A 61 -36.64 -30.72 19.72
C GLN A 61 -35.93 -29.66 18.87
N LYS A 62 -36.68 -28.67 18.38
CA LYS A 62 -36.11 -27.59 17.58
C LYS A 62 -35.07 -26.82 18.39
N GLY A 63 -33.84 -26.77 17.87
CA GLY A 63 -32.74 -26.02 18.47
C GLY A 63 -32.91 -24.50 18.38
N LYS A 64 -32.01 -23.77 19.03
CA LYS A 64 -31.92 -22.30 18.95
C LYS A 64 -30.54 -21.89 18.44
N ILE A 65 -30.49 -20.76 17.75
CA ILE A 65 -29.22 -20.12 17.39
C ILE A 65 -28.56 -19.62 18.68
N VAL A 66 -27.30 -19.97 18.87
CA VAL A 66 -26.50 -19.60 20.04
C VAL A 66 -25.35 -18.66 19.69
N ASP A 67 -25.02 -18.53 18.39
CA ASP A 67 -23.85 -17.77 17.96
C ASP A 67 -23.96 -17.28 16.52
N ILE A 68 -23.16 -16.25 16.19
CA ILE A 68 -22.89 -15.82 14.82
C ILE A 68 -21.41 -15.40 14.70
N ASP A 69 -20.68 -16.06 13.82
CA ASP A 69 -19.33 -15.66 13.43
C ASP A 69 -19.41 -14.90 12.12
N ALA A 70 -18.96 -13.65 12.12
CA ALA A 70 -19.01 -12.79 10.94
C ALA A 70 -17.60 -12.58 10.35
N SER A 71 -17.50 -12.68 9.03
CA SER A 71 -16.26 -12.45 8.29
C SER A 71 -16.55 -11.74 6.97
N ALA A 72 -15.55 -11.03 6.45
CA ALA A 72 -15.57 -10.46 5.12
C ALA A 72 -14.25 -10.77 4.42
N GLY A 73 -14.27 -11.79 3.56
CA GLY A 73 -13.14 -12.20 2.75
C GLY A 73 -13.41 -12.04 1.25
N PHE A 74 -12.43 -11.54 0.52
CA PHE A 74 -12.49 -11.31 -0.92
C PHE A 74 -11.10 -11.25 -1.55
N SER A 75 -11.04 -11.50 -2.85
CA SER A 75 -9.81 -11.43 -3.65
C SER A 75 -9.94 -10.34 -4.71
N LEU A 76 -8.87 -9.59 -4.97
CA LEU A 76 -8.81 -8.54 -5.99
C LEU A 76 -7.45 -8.52 -6.69
N ASP A 77 -7.42 -7.94 -7.89
CA ASP A 77 -6.17 -7.58 -8.55
C ASP A 77 -5.59 -6.33 -7.89
N MET A 78 -4.29 -6.32 -7.65
CA MET A 78 -3.66 -5.19 -6.99
C MET A 78 -3.60 -3.98 -7.92
N THR A 79 -4.27 -2.89 -7.53
CA THR A 79 -4.28 -1.62 -8.26
C THR A 79 -3.76 -0.46 -7.40
N LYS A 80 -3.34 0.62 -8.05
CA LYS A 80 -2.57 1.69 -7.40
C LYS A 80 -3.34 2.53 -6.37
N ASN A 81 -4.65 2.77 -6.56
CA ASN A 81 -5.36 3.74 -5.72
C ASN A 81 -6.05 3.11 -4.51
N ILE A 82 -6.65 1.92 -4.64
CA ILE A 82 -7.40 1.31 -3.54
C ILE A 82 -6.48 0.63 -2.52
N PHE A 83 -5.38 0.06 -2.98
CA PHE A 83 -4.50 -0.75 -2.13
C PHE A 83 -3.86 0.04 -0.98
N PRO A 84 -3.34 1.28 -1.17
CA PRO A 84 -2.86 2.10 -0.05
C PRO A 84 -3.91 2.35 1.04
N TRP A 85 -5.19 2.50 0.66
CA TRP A 85 -6.27 2.70 1.61
C TRP A 85 -6.55 1.44 2.43
N LEU A 86 -6.55 0.26 1.79
CA LEU A 86 -6.71 -1.04 2.44
C LEU A 86 -5.52 -1.39 3.35
N MET A 87 -4.29 -1.06 2.93
CA MET A 87 -3.06 -1.36 3.68
C MET A 87 -3.03 -0.69 5.06
N ARG A 88 -3.69 0.46 5.25
CA ARG A 88 -3.84 1.11 6.59
C ARG A 88 -4.51 0.16 7.59
N GLY A 89 -5.49 -0.61 7.12
CA GLY A 89 -6.19 -1.61 7.92
C GLY A 89 -5.29 -2.75 8.35
N PHE A 90 -4.50 -3.33 7.43
CA PHE A 90 -3.65 -4.49 7.75
C PHE A 90 -2.40 -4.14 8.56
N MET A 91 -1.84 -2.95 8.35
CA MET A 91 -0.62 -2.52 9.05
C MET A 91 -0.91 -1.94 10.45
N PHE A 92 -2.19 -1.78 10.82
CA PHE A 92 -2.64 -1.05 12.02
C PHE A 92 -1.88 0.27 12.22
N ALA A 93 -1.79 1.05 11.15
CA ALA A 93 -1.04 2.30 11.14
C ALA A 93 -1.68 3.31 10.20
N GLU A 94 -1.51 4.59 10.53
CA GLU A 94 -1.85 5.66 9.60
C GLU A 94 -0.79 5.83 8.52
N ALA A 95 -1.23 6.29 7.36
CA ALA A 95 -0.33 6.61 6.26
C ALA A 95 0.48 7.87 6.57
N ARG A 96 1.81 7.77 6.45
CA ARG A 96 2.72 8.91 6.49
C ARG A 96 2.75 9.53 5.10
N GLU A 97 1.71 10.31 4.82
CA GLU A 97 1.54 11.00 3.56
C GLU A 97 2.45 12.21 3.47
N LYS A 98 2.96 12.46 2.26
CA LYS A 98 3.47 13.79 1.94
C LYS A 98 2.30 14.74 1.73
N PHE A 99 2.59 16.02 1.48
CA PHE A 99 1.53 16.98 1.20
C PHE A 99 0.61 16.48 0.08
N THR A 100 -0.69 16.39 0.36
CA THR A 100 -1.72 16.10 -0.63
C THR A 100 -3.00 16.84 -0.30
N THR A 101 -3.78 17.18 -1.32
CA THR A 101 -5.11 17.80 -1.14
C THR A 101 -6.21 16.77 -0.94
N GLN A 102 -5.95 15.49 -1.20
CA GLN A 102 -6.89 14.39 -0.96
C GLN A 102 -6.18 13.30 -0.17
N SER A 103 -6.26 13.41 1.16
CA SER A 103 -5.62 12.46 2.07
C SER A 103 -6.38 11.13 2.10
N LEU A 104 -5.64 10.04 2.27
CA LEU A 104 -6.19 8.70 2.52
C LEU A 104 -7.05 8.65 3.78
N SER A 105 -6.91 9.60 4.71
CA SER A 105 -7.76 9.72 5.89
C SER A 105 -9.14 10.33 5.62
N GLY A 106 -9.49 10.58 4.35
CA GLY A 106 -10.75 11.21 3.95
C GLY A 106 -10.77 12.74 4.08
N LYS A 107 -9.67 13.37 4.51
CA LYS A 107 -9.56 14.84 4.58
C LYS A 107 -9.27 15.40 3.19
N THR A 108 -10.18 16.25 2.70
CA THR A 108 -10.03 16.95 1.41
C THR A 108 -9.79 18.44 1.62
N LEU A 109 -8.76 18.97 0.96
CA LEU A 109 -8.49 20.39 0.84
C LEU A 109 -8.96 20.89 -0.54
N PRO A 110 -10.12 21.55 -0.63
CA PRO A 110 -10.67 21.96 -1.93
C PRO A 110 -9.78 23.04 -2.58
N ILE A 111 -9.63 22.94 -3.90
CA ILE A 111 -8.86 23.88 -4.71
C ILE A 111 -9.85 24.89 -5.27
N LYS A 112 -9.67 26.16 -4.92
CA LYS A 112 -10.62 27.24 -5.28
C LYS A 112 -10.50 27.62 -6.74
N SER A 113 -9.28 27.84 -7.22
CA SER A 113 -9.03 28.24 -8.60
C SER A 113 -7.58 27.96 -9.01
N VAL A 114 -7.34 27.97 -10.31
CA VAL A 114 -6.00 28.03 -10.89
C VAL A 114 -5.83 29.38 -11.54
N SER A 115 -4.94 30.21 -11.01
CA SER A 115 -4.52 31.48 -11.61
C SER A 115 -3.18 31.90 -11.00
N LYS A 116 -2.12 31.92 -11.82
CA LYS A 116 -0.72 32.13 -11.37
C LYS A 116 -0.33 31.19 -10.22
N GLY A 117 -0.76 29.94 -10.30
CA GLY A 117 -0.63 28.94 -9.23
C GLY A 117 -1.97 28.30 -8.87
N TYR A 118 -1.92 27.34 -7.95
CA TYR A 118 -3.09 26.69 -7.38
C TYR A 118 -3.52 27.45 -6.13
N ASN A 119 -4.74 28.00 -6.15
CA ASN A 119 -5.29 28.83 -5.08
C ASN A 119 -6.23 28.03 -4.19
N PHE A 120 -6.14 28.28 -2.89
CA PHE A 120 -6.95 27.66 -1.85
C PHE A 120 -7.87 28.70 -1.20
N PRO A 121 -9.04 28.29 -0.66
CA PRO A 121 -9.93 29.20 0.05
C PRO A 121 -9.26 29.79 1.30
N ASP A 122 -9.53 31.05 1.63
CA ASP A 122 -8.97 31.68 2.84
C ASP A 122 -9.42 30.97 4.14
N SER A 123 -10.58 30.31 4.10
CA SER A 123 -11.11 29.49 5.19
C SER A 123 -10.36 28.16 5.37
N ASN A 124 -9.66 27.69 4.34
CA ASN A 124 -8.95 26.42 4.29
C ASN A 124 -7.51 26.67 3.82
N LYS A 125 -6.70 27.25 4.70
CA LYS A 125 -5.28 27.49 4.45
C LYS A 125 -4.51 26.18 4.29
N LEU A 126 -3.38 26.25 3.60
CA LEU A 126 -2.45 25.13 3.51
C LEU A 126 -1.94 24.74 4.91
N PRO A 127 -2.01 23.45 5.29
CA PRO A 127 -1.55 22.98 6.60
C PRO A 127 -0.03 23.07 6.75
N GLN A 128 0.70 23.01 5.63
CA GLN A 128 2.16 23.12 5.59
C GLN A 128 2.58 23.85 4.31
N LYS A 129 3.54 24.78 4.44
CA LYS A 129 4.16 25.43 3.28
C LYS A 129 5.13 24.49 2.60
N LEU A 130 4.97 24.33 1.29
CA LEU A 130 5.91 23.57 0.46
C LEU A 130 7.20 24.35 0.26
N LEU A 131 8.32 23.63 0.26
CA LEU A 131 9.63 24.20 -0.06
C LEU A 131 9.71 24.49 -1.57
N THR A 132 10.38 25.57 -1.93
CA THR A 132 10.77 25.81 -3.34
C THR A 132 11.60 24.63 -3.85
N GLY A 133 11.27 24.14 -5.04
CA GLY A 133 11.86 22.92 -5.60
C GLY A 133 11.04 21.65 -5.37
N THR A 134 10.01 21.68 -4.50
CA THR A 134 9.10 20.52 -4.36
C THR A 134 8.44 20.22 -5.72
N ILE A 135 8.46 18.96 -6.13
CA ILE A 135 7.77 18.47 -7.33
C ILE A 135 6.38 18.05 -6.89
N ILE A 136 5.37 18.64 -7.51
CA ILE A 136 3.96 18.28 -7.30
C ILE A 136 3.39 17.63 -8.55
N HIS A 137 2.55 16.62 -8.35
CA HIS A 137 1.71 16.03 -9.38
C HIS A 137 0.29 16.57 -9.23
N ALA A 138 -0.18 17.26 -10.26
CA ALA A 138 -1.55 17.78 -10.33
C ALA A 138 -2.38 16.89 -11.27
N SER A 139 -3.56 16.48 -10.84
CA SER A 139 -4.45 15.61 -11.61
C SER A 139 -5.92 15.97 -11.37
N GLY A 140 -6.81 15.56 -12.28
CA GLY A 140 -8.26 15.76 -12.13
C GLY A 140 -8.77 17.18 -12.43
N PHE A 141 -7.92 18.06 -12.96
CA PHE A 141 -8.35 19.38 -13.46
C PHE A 141 -9.01 19.26 -14.83
N SER A 142 -9.99 20.12 -15.11
CA SER A 142 -10.69 20.12 -16.40
C SER A 142 -9.77 20.57 -17.53
N ASN A 143 -8.89 21.54 -17.25
CA ASN A 143 -7.89 21.98 -18.19
C ASN A 143 -6.67 21.07 -18.15
N PHE A 144 -6.39 20.38 -19.26
CA PHE A 144 -5.24 19.47 -19.35
C PHE A 144 -3.89 20.11 -19.01
N ALA A 145 -3.69 21.39 -19.33
CA ALA A 145 -2.46 22.11 -19.02
C ALA A 145 -2.21 22.29 -17.49
N ASN A 146 -3.27 22.22 -16.69
CA ASN A 146 -3.19 22.30 -15.23
C ASN A 146 -2.79 20.96 -14.59
N ASN A 147 -2.86 19.86 -15.35
CA ASN A 147 -2.44 18.53 -14.91
C ASN A 147 -0.95 18.27 -15.19
N GLY A 148 -0.41 17.21 -14.62
CA GLY A 148 0.97 16.74 -14.77
C GLY A 148 1.91 17.29 -13.68
N LEU A 149 3.21 17.07 -13.89
CA LEU A 149 4.23 17.54 -12.96
C LEU A 149 4.43 19.05 -13.03
N LYS A 150 4.50 19.69 -11.86
CA LYS A 150 4.88 21.09 -11.70
C LYS A 150 5.93 21.23 -10.60
N ILE A 151 6.80 22.22 -10.71
CA ILE A 151 7.81 22.51 -9.68
C ILE A 151 7.38 23.76 -8.92
N VAL A 152 7.32 23.66 -7.59
CA VAL A 152 6.97 24.76 -6.71
C VAL A 152 8.05 25.84 -6.78
N TYR A 153 7.64 27.05 -7.17
CA TYR A 153 8.48 28.24 -7.17
C TYR A 153 8.38 28.99 -5.84
N SER A 154 7.16 29.23 -5.36
CA SER A 154 6.90 29.78 -4.03
C SER A 154 5.58 29.27 -3.46
N CYS A 155 5.47 29.26 -2.13
CA CYS A 155 4.26 28.83 -1.42
C CYS A 155 3.88 29.90 -0.40
N SER A 156 2.64 30.41 -0.49
CA SER A 156 2.00 31.20 0.56
C SER A 156 0.99 30.34 1.31
N ASP A 157 0.23 30.92 2.25
CA ASP A 157 -0.81 30.17 2.98
C ASP A 157 -1.94 29.69 2.05
N ASN A 158 -2.23 30.44 0.99
CA ASN A 158 -3.42 30.23 0.13
C ASN A 158 -3.06 30.01 -1.34
N ASN A 159 -1.78 29.92 -1.69
CA ASN A 159 -1.35 29.75 -3.07
C ASN A 159 -0.05 28.94 -3.15
N ILE A 160 -0.05 27.95 -4.06
CA ILE A 160 1.17 27.28 -4.52
C ILE A 160 1.46 27.79 -5.93
N SER A 161 2.49 28.63 -6.06
CA SER A 161 2.95 29.11 -7.36
C SER A 161 3.96 28.11 -7.94
N THR A 162 3.83 27.85 -9.24
CA THR A 162 4.69 26.90 -9.96
C THR A 162 5.55 27.62 -10.99
N ASN A 163 6.65 26.99 -11.41
CA ASN A 163 7.54 27.57 -12.41
C ASN A 163 6.82 27.81 -13.75
N SER A 164 7.16 28.90 -14.43
CA SER A 164 6.51 29.35 -15.67
C SER A 164 6.79 28.49 -16.90
N SER A 165 7.63 27.44 -16.77
CA SER A 165 8.00 26.57 -17.90
C SER A 165 6.85 25.65 -18.35
N THR A 166 5.83 25.45 -17.51
CA THR A 166 4.59 24.77 -17.91
C THR A 166 3.42 25.73 -17.71
N PRO A 167 2.87 26.35 -18.78
CA PRO A 167 1.82 27.35 -18.63
C PRO A 167 0.58 26.71 -17.99
N GLN A 168 0.09 27.32 -16.91
CA GLN A 168 -1.20 27.01 -16.31
C GLN A 168 -2.28 27.85 -17.00
N ILE A 169 -3.46 27.27 -17.18
CA ILE A 169 -4.64 27.94 -17.74
C ILE A 169 -5.58 28.32 -16.60
N GLU A 170 -6.19 29.50 -16.71
CA GLU A 170 -7.15 29.97 -15.72
C GLU A 170 -8.33 29.00 -15.57
N GLU A 171 -8.63 28.62 -14.33
CA GLU A 171 -9.74 27.72 -14.00
C GLU A 171 -10.40 28.22 -12.71
N LEU A 172 -11.60 28.79 -12.83
CA LEU A 172 -12.27 29.49 -11.72
C LEU A 172 -12.98 28.55 -10.73
N ASN A 173 -13.23 27.30 -11.11
CA ASN A 173 -13.85 26.27 -10.26
C ASN A 173 -13.36 24.88 -10.68
N PRO A 174 -12.17 24.44 -10.21
CA PRO A 174 -11.70 23.08 -10.46
C PRO A 174 -12.69 22.03 -9.93
N PRO A 175 -12.78 20.85 -10.57
CA PRO A 175 -13.61 19.74 -10.09
C PRO A 175 -13.23 19.28 -8.68
N ALA A 176 -14.16 18.66 -7.95
CA ALA A 176 -13.87 18.06 -6.64
C ALA A 176 -12.83 16.92 -6.71
N SER A 177 -12.70 16.27 -7.88
CA SER A 177 -11.67 15.27 -8.16
C SER A 177 -10.29 15.87 -8.40
N ALA A 178 -10.15 17.19 -8.50
CA ALA A 178 -8.85 17.84 -8.65
C ALA A 178 -7.98 17.59 -7.40
N LYS A 179 -6.78 17.07 -7.65
CA LYS A 179 -5.83 16.61 -6.64
C LYS A 179 -4.45 17.18 -6.92
N ILE A 180 -3.77 17.58 -5.85
CA ILE A 180 -2.35 17.92 -5.87
C ILE A 180 -1.66 17.09 -4.81
N SER A 181 -0.57 16.41 -5.20
CA SER A 181 0.29 15.66 -4.27
C SER A 181 1.75 16.02 -4.48
N ALA A 182 2.52 16.13 -3.40
CA ALA A 182 3.97 16.24 -3.46
C ALA A 182 4.58 14.86 -3.70
N VAL A 183 5.33 14.73 -4.80
CA VAL A 183 5.87 13.45 -5.30
C VAL A 183 7.39 13.42 -5.35
N GLY A 184 8.05 14.56 -5.13
CA GLY A 184 9.50 14.64 -5.18
C GLY A 184 10.07 16.00 -4.84
N PHE A 185 11.37 16.15 -5.06
CA PHE A 185 12.10 17.40 -4.86
C PHE A 185 13.19 17.57 -5.91
N LYS A 186 13.29 18.77 -6.48
CA LYS A 186 14.31 19.19 -7.43
C LYS A 186 15.30 20.13 -6.76
N PHE A 187 16.55 19.72 -6.74
CA PHE A 187 17.66 20.49 -6.19
C PHE A 187 18.13 21.59 -7.15
N SER A 188 18.76 22.62 -6.59
CA SER A 188 19.43 23.63 -7.41
C SER A 188 20.67 23.04 -8.09
N SER A 189 21.03 23.61 -9.23
CA SER A 189 22.15 23.13 -10.05
C SER A 189 23.45 23.07 -9.24
N GLY A 190 24.12 21.91 -9.23
CA GLY A 190 25.40 21.73 -8.54
C GLY A 190 25.32 21.72 -7.01
N SER A 191 24.12 21.61 -6.43
CA SER A 191 23.95 21.64 -4.96
C SER A 191 24.02 20.28 -4.28
N CYS A 192 24.11 19.20 -5.05
CA CYS A 192 24.15 17.83 -4.55
C CYS A 192 25.38 17.08 -5.09
N SER A 193 25.94 16.22 -4.26
CA SER A 193 27.02 15.29 -4.62
C SER A 193 26.77 13.91 -4.03
N MET A 194 27.28 12.87 -4.68
CA MET A 194 27.33 11.51 -4.15
C MET A 194 28.71 11.23 -3.56
N GLU A 195 28.77 10.94 -2.26
CA GLU A 195 29.99 10.54 -1.57
C GLU A 195 29.98 9.03 -1.28
N VAL A 196 31.01 8.34 -1.78
CA VAL A 196 31.22 6.91 -1.61
C VAL A 196 32.65 6.71 -1.11
N LYS A 197 32.79 6.15 0.11
CA LYS A 197 34.08 5.77 0.69
C LYS A 197 34.11 4.27 0.93
N LYS A 198 35.27 3.64 0.65
CA LYS A 198 35.44 2.20 0.79
C LYS A 198 35.14 1.76 2.22
N GLY A 199 34.25 0.78 2.38
CA GLY A 199 33.88 0.22 3.69
C GLY A 199 32.85 1.04 4.47
N THR A 200 32.22 2.04 3.84
CA THR A 200 31.11 2.81 4.41
C THR A 200 29.95 2.88 3.42
N LEU A 201 28.74 3.06 3.92
CA LEU A 201 27.55 3.27 3.11
C LEU A 201 27.63 4.59 2.29
N PRO A 202 27.08 4.62 1.06
CA PRO A 202 27.04 5.81 0.21
C PRO A 202 26.16 6.91 0.81
N LYS A 203 26.50 8.17 0.52
CA LYS A 203 25.80 9.34 1.03
C LYS A 203 25.47 10.34 -0.06
N LEU A 204 24.21 10.75 -0.13
CA LEU A 204 23.81 11.97 -0.83
C LEU A 204 24.12 13.16 0.07
N VAL A 205 24.92 14.10 -0.40
CA VAL A 205 25.28 15.33 0.31
C VAL A 205 24.66 16.53 -0.39
N SER A 206 24.02 17.42 0.36
CA SER A 206 23.49 18.70 -0.14
C SER A 206 24.23 19.87 0.48
N SER A 207 24.61 20.86 -0.31
CA SER A 207 25.25 22.09 0.18
C SER A 207 24.23 23.13 0.63
N SER A 208 23.13 23.31 -0.11
CA SER A 208 22.15 24.38 0.12
C SER A 208 20.90 23.94 0.88
N THR A 209 20.33 22.79 0.53
CA THR A 209 19.01 22.35 1.05
C THR A 209 19.16 21.68 2.40
N ASP A 210 18.17 21.85 3.27
CA ASP A 210 18.05 21.08 4.50
C ASP A 210 17.19 19.84 4.25
N LEU A 211 17.84 18.67 4.23
CA LEU A 211 17.20 17.41 3.87
C LEU A 211 16.20 16.93 4.94
N THR A 212 16.32 17.38 6.19
CA THR A 212 15.37 17.05 7.26
C THR A 212 13.99 17.67 7.03
N LYS A 213 13.91 18.74 6.22
CA LYS A 213 12.65 19.44 5.93
C LYS A 213 11.84 18.81 4.80
N LEU A 214 12.37 17.78 4.14
CA LEU A 214 11.67 17.07 3.07
C LEU A 214 10.59 16.10 3.60
N GLY A 215 10.53 15.87 4.93
CA GLY A 215 9.57 14.95 5.53
C GLY A 215 9.85 13.48 5.20
N LEU A 216 11.10 13.15 4.89
CA LEU A 216 11.57 11.78 4.70
C LEU A 216 11.77 11.10 6.06
N ILE A 217 11.61 9.78 6.10
CA ILE A 217 11.84 8.98 7.30
C ILE A 217 12.91 7.91 7.06
N GLU A 218 13.53 7.43 8.13
CA GLU A 218 14.44 6.29 8.05
C GLU A 218 13.66 5.01 7.66
N GLY A 219 14.27 4.21 6.78
CA GLY A 219 13.68 3.04 6.14
C GLY A 219 12.87 3.34 4.87
N GLU A 220 12.51 4.60 4.61
CA GLU A 220 11.80 4.99 3.38
C GLU A 220 12.70 4.79 2.15
N TRP A 221 12.09 4.34 1.05
CA TRP A 221 12.74 4.25 -0.25
C TRP A 221 12.52 5.53 -1.05
N ILE A 222 13.51 5.89 -1.84
CA ILE A 222 13.43 6.97 -2.81
C ILE A 222 13.93 6.50 -4.16
N TRP A 223 13.44 7.14 -5.22
CA TRP A 223 14.05 7.06 -6.54
C TRP A 223 14.97 8.27 -6.76
N LEU A 224 16.23 8.00 -7.10
CA LEU A 224 17.25 9.00 -7.39
C LEU A 224 17.37 9.20 -8.90
N GLY A 225 16.98 10.39 -9.38
CA GLY A 225 17.16 10.85 -10.76
C GLY A 225 15.84 11.09 -11.51
N GLY A 226 15.79 12.13 -12.35
CA GLY A 226 14.68 12.43 -13.25
C GLY A 226 14.96 12.07 -14.70
N ASP A 227 14.01 12.31 -15.61
CA ASP A 227 14.14 11.94 -17.03
C ASP A 227 14.97 12.93 -17.87
N ALA A 228 15.16 14.17 -17.39
CA ALA A 228 15.99 15.16 -18.06
C ALA A 228 17.48 14.85 -17.90
N SER A 229 18.31 15.16 -18.91
CA SER A 229 19.75 14.89 -18.91
C SER A 229 20.54 15.59 -17.80
N ASP A 230 20.00 16.67 -17.21
CA ASP A 230 20.60 17.39 -16.09
C ASP A 230 19.95 17.06 -14.73
N SER A 231 19.10 16.03 -14.65
CA SER A 231 18.30 15.71 -13.44
C SER A 231 18.73 14.46 -12.67
N TYR A 232 19.84 13.83 -13.05
CA TYR A 232 20.35 12.62 -12.42
C TYR A 232 21.88 12.59 -12.43
N PHE A 233 22.48 11.82 -11.52
CA PHE A 233 23.90 11.46 -11.59
C PHE A 233 24.11 10.34 -12.62
N PRO A 234 25.05 10.46 -13.57
CA PRO A 234 25.24 9.47 -14.63
C PRO A 234 25.44 8.02 -14.15
N LYS A 235 26.00 7.83 -12.95
CA LYS A 235 26.28 6.50 -12.36
C LYS A 235 25.45 6.17 -11.13
N ASN A 236 24.82 7.17 -10.51
CA ASN A 236 24.10 7.02 -9.24
C ASN A 236 22.61 7.32 -9.41
N ARG A 237 21.97 6.54 -10.28
CA ARG A 237 20.55 6.66 -10.60
C ARG A 237 19.84 5.35 -10.32
N GLY A 238 18.76 5.41 -9.54
CA GLY A 238 17.94 4.26 -9.22
C GLY A 238 17.30 4.31 -7.84
N TRP A 239 16.76 3.17 -7.39
CA TRP A 239 16.18 2.97 -6.07
C TRP A 239 17.24 2.97 -4.97
N ALA A 240 16.95 3.69 -3.89
CA ALA A 240 17.77 3.71 -2.68
C ALA A 240 16.93 3.74 -1.41
N ARG A 241 17.27 2.90 -0.42
CA ARG A 241 16.66 2.91 0.91
C ARG A 241 17.45 3.78 1.87
N ILE A 242 16.76 4.66 2.59
CA ILE A 242 17.35 5.60 3.53
C ILE A 242 17.64 4.89 4.85
N THR A 243 18.89 4.93 5.33
CA THR A 243 19.24 4.45 6.67
C THR A 243 19.44 5.54 7.71
N GLU A 244 19.77 6.76 7.30
CA GLU A 244 20.07 7.87 8.20
C GLU A 244 19.81 9.20 7.47
N ILE A 245 19.21 10.17 8.18
CA ILE A 245 18.94 11.50 7.67
C ILE A 245 19.56 12.53 8.61
N ALA A 246 20.36 13.43 8.05
CA ALA A 246 20.82 14.64 8.71
C ALA A 246 20.52 15.86 7.84
N ALA A 247 20.72 17.06 8.39
CA ALA A 247 20.38 18.31 7.70
C ALA A 247 21.01 18.43 6.29
N LYS A 248 22.19 17.85 6.08
CA LYS A 248 22.94 17.99 4.82
C LYS A 248 23.29 16.65 4.17
N THR A 249 22.92 15.52 4.77
CA THR A 249 23.28 14.20 4.26
C THR A 249 22.14 13.20 4.42
N ILE A 250 21.97 12.34 3.42
CA ILE A 250 21.17 11.12 3.50
C ILE A 250 22.09 9.94 3.20
N THR A 251 22.11 8.95 4.08
CA THR A 251 22.90 7.71 3.90
C THR A 251 21.99 6.60 3.40
N PHE A 252 22.47 5.77 2.45
CA PHE A 252 21.69 4.66 1.90
C PHE A 252 22.26 3.30 2.27
N ASP A 253 21.41 2.35 2.67
CA ASP A 253 21.83 0.99 3.02
C ASP A 253 21.44 -0.09 2.00
N ASP A 254 20.54 0.20 1.07
CA ASP A 254 20.28 -0.66 -0.09
C ASP A 254 20.11 0.23 -1.33
N THR A 255 20.89 -0.05 -2.38
CA THR A 255 20.78 0.60 -3.69
C THR A 255 20.64 -0.45 -4.79
N ASP A 256 19.91 -0.13 -5.86
CA ASP A 256 19.86 -0.96 -7.09
C ASP A 256 20.99 -0.64 -8.08
N PHE A 257 21.62 0.53 -7.96
CA PHE A 257 22.83 0.91 -8.68
C PHE A 257 24.08 0.66 -7.82
N VAL A 258 25.24 0.56 -8.50
CA VAL A 258 26.56 0.51 -7.86
C VAL A 258 27.01 1.94 -7.58
N PRO A 259 27.11 2.39 -6.32
CA PRO A 259 27.43 3.77 -6.03
C PRO A 259 28.88 4.13 -6.40
N GLU A 260 29.05 5.29 -7.03
CA GLU A 260 30.34 5.91 -7.36
C GLU A 260 30.40 7.36 -6.87
N ASN A 261 31.60 7.90 -6.62
CA ASN A 261 31.74 9.32 -6.27
C ASN A 261 31.33 10.22 -7.44
N ASP A 262 30.51 11.23 -7.17
CA ASP A 262 30.06 12.20 -8.18
C ASP A 262 29.93 13.59 -7.53
N THR A 263 30.58 14.60 -8.12
CA THR A 263 30.54 15.98 -7.60
C THR A 263 29.26 16.73 -7.99
N GLY A 264 28.43 16.17 -8.88
CA GLY A 264 27.15 16.73 -9.27
C GLY A 264 27.20 18.06 -10.01
N ALA A 265 28.33 18.38 -10.65
CA ALA A 265 28.52 19.67 -11.31
C ALA A 265 27.45 19.89 -12.40
N ASN A 266 26.73 21.01 -12.31
CA ASN A 266 25.62 21.38 -13.20
C ASN A 266 24.39 20.43 -13.18
N ILE A 267 24.29 19.54 -12.20
CA ILE A 267 23.15 18.63 -12.05
C ILE A 267 22.11 19.28 -11.14
N LYS A 268 20.86 19.34 -11.62
CA LYS A 268 19.66 19.70 -10.86
C LYS A 268 18.95 18.42 -10.44
N LEU A 269 19.57 17.69 -9.50
CA LEU A 269 19.12 16.37 -9.09
C LEU A 269 17.62 16.38 -8.77
N GLU A 270 16.90 15.38 -9.27
CA GLU A 270 15.52 15.11 -8.88
C GLU A 270 15.48 13.85 -8.04
N ILE A 271 14.71 13.89 -6.96
CA ILE A 271 14.42 12.72 -6.13
C ILE A 271 12.91 12.57 -6.03
N TYR A 272 12.41 11.34 -6.03
CA TYR A 272 11.00 11.04 -5.90
C TYR A 272 10.77 10.19 -4.65
N PHE A 273 9.68 10.49 -3.96
CA PHE A 273 9.31 9.87 -2.69
C PHE A 273 7.81 9.58 -2.68
N GLY A 274 7.39 8.75 -1.74
CA GLY A 274 6.04 8.18 -1.71
C GLY A 274 5.34 8.38 -0.38
N THR A 275 4.13 7.84 -0.30
CA THR A 275 3.40 7.66 0.95
C THR A 275 3.84 6.35 1.59
N VAL A 276 4.19 6.40 2.88
CA VAL A 276 4.69 5.25 3.63
C VAL A 276 3.66 4.75 4.64
N ILE A 277 3.46 3.44 4.69
CA ILE A 277 2.68 2.74 5.72
C ILE A 277 3.58 1.65 6.29
N LYS A 278 3.84 1.66 7.59
CA LYS A 278 4.68 0.66 8.26
C LYS A 278 4.03 0.25 9.58
N ASN A 279 4.27 -0.97 10.03
CA ASN A 279 3.85 -1.34 11.38
C ASN A 279 4.67 -0.51 12.39
N GLU A 280 3.99 -0.01 13.42
CA GLU A 280 4.54 0.99 14.32
C GLU A 280 5.04 0.36 15.62
N LYS A 281 6.17 0.89 16.12
CA LYS A 281 6.77 0.50 17.40
C LYS A 281 6.09 1.18 18.59
N GLU A 282 5.64 2.42 18.41
CA GLU A 282 5.03 3.23 19.47
C GLU A 282 3.53 2.98 19.54
N GLN A 283 3.02 2.66 20.73
CA GLN A 283 1.61 2.30 20.95
C GLN A 283 0.62 3.37 20.47
N ASN A 284 0.94 4.66 20.61
CA ASN A 284 0.08 5.76 20.18
C ASN A 284 -0.02 5.92 18.65
N LYS A 285 0.89 5.31 17.89
CA LYS A 285 0.87 5.30 16.42
C LYS A 285 0.23 4.03 15.85
N ILE A 286 -0.06 3.03 16.69
CA ILE A 286 -0.80 1.84 16.30
C ILE A 286 -2.29 2.21 16.23
N VAL A 287 -2.79 2.40 15.02
CA VAL A 287 -4.18 2.82 14.75
C VAL A 287 -4.95 1.65 14.17
N LYS A 288 -5.79 1.03 15.00
CA LYS A 288 -6.72 -0.02 14.58
C LYS A 288 -7.93 0.64 13.91
N LYS A 289 -8.16 0.31 12.65
CA LYS A 289 -9.35 0.75 11.89
C LYS A 289 -10.41 -0.33 11.87
N THR A 290 -11.66 0.09 11.90
CA THR A 290 -12.82 -0.78 11.76
C THR A 290 -13.62 -0.39 10.53
N TYR A 291 -14.23 -1.37 9.88
CA TYR A 291 -14.89 -1.20 8.59
C TYR A 291 -16.30 -1.82 8.62
N CYS A 292 -17.16 -1.27 7.79
CA CYS A 292 -18.45 -1.85 7.46
C CYS A 292 -18.45 -2.21 5.97
N PHE A 293 -18.74 -3.48 5.68
CA PHE A 293 -18.82 -4.01 4.34
C PHE A 293 -20.28 -4.10 3.90
N GLU A 294 -20.54 -3.77 2.65
CA GLU A 294 -21.83 -3.94 1.98
C GLU A 294 -21.63 -4.75 0.70
N ARG A 295 -22.23 -5.94 0.64
CA ARG A 295 -22.35 -6.74 -0.58
C ARG A 295 -23.78 -6.69 -1.11
N THR A 296 -23.97 -6.21 -2.33
CA THR A 296 -25.27 -6.26 -2.98
C THR A 296 -25.51 -7.65 -3.58
N LEU A 297 -26.74 -8.15 -3.50
CA LEU A 297 -27.16 -9.48 -3.96
C LEU A 297 -28.26 -9.37 -5.02
N GLY A 298 -28.11 -8.39 -5.92
CA GLY A 298 -29.08 -8.04 -6.94
C GLY A 298 -30.33 -7.35 -6.39
N SER A 299 -31.42 -7.41 -7.15
CA SER A 299 -32.70 -6.81 -6.79
C SER A 299 -33.86 -7.79 -7.00
N VAL A 300 -34.90 -7.64 -6.19
CA VAL A 300 -36.20 -8.30 -6.38
C VAL A 300 -37.24 -7.19 -6.44
N ASP A 301 -38.12 -7.21 -7.44
CA ASP A 301 -39.13 -6.17 -7.66
C ASP A 301 -38.56 -4.73 -7.69
N ASN A 302 -37.39 -4.55 -8.31
CA ASN A 302 -36.62 -3.30 -8.38
C ASN A 302 -36.08 -2.79 -7.03
N GLU A 303 -36.10 -3.62 -5.99
CA GLU A 303 -35.56 -3.32 -4.67
C GLU A 303 -34.23 -4.05 -4.45
N ILE A 304 -33.15 -3.28 -4.25
CA ILE A 304 -31.80 -3.84 -4.00
C ILE A 304 -31.79 -4.61 -2.69
N GLN A 305 -31.18 -5.79 -2.71
CA GLN A 305 -30.88 -6.57 -1.51
C GLN A 305 -29.40 -6.41 -1.17
N ALA A 306 -29.11 -6.15 0.11
CA ALA A 306 -27.74 -5.95 0.57
C ALA A 306 -27.48 -6.77 1.84
N GLN A 307 -26.30 -7.37 1.90
CA GLN A 307 -25.74 -8.01 3.08
C GLN A 307 -24.63 -7.13 3.64
N TYR A 308 -24.60 -6.99 4.95
CA TYR A 308 -23.62 -6.19 5.67
C TYR A 308 -22.82 -7.03 6.64
N VAL A 309 -21.57 -6.62 6.85
CA VAL A 309 -20.69 -7.09 7.93
C VAL A 309 -20.11 -5.84 8.58
N ASN A 310 -20.38 -5.62 9.87
CA ASN A 310 -19.95 -4.42 10.59
C ASN A 310 -19.02 -4.74 11.76
N GLY A 311 -18.28 -3.73 12.22
CA GLY A 311 -17.20 -3.91 13.19
C GLY A 311 -16.12 -4.84 12.66
N ALA A 312 -15.80 -4.75 11.36
CA ALA A 312 -14.85 -5.64 10.72
C ALA A 312 -13.42 -5.10 10.85
N VAL A 313 -12.50 -5.94 11.31
CA VAL A 313 -11.09 -5.60 11.51
C VAL A 313 -10.21 -6.49 10.64
N ALA A 314 -9.22 -5.88 9.99
CA ALA A 314 -8.32 -6.54 9.05
C ALA A 314 -7.48 -7.61 9.75
N ASN A 315 -7.58 -8.86 9.28
CA ASN A 315 -6.91 -10.00 9.89
C ASN A 315 -5.76 -10.53 9.04
N GLU A 316 -6.05 -10.94 7.80
CA GLU A 316 -5.07 -11.58 6.93
C GLU A 316 -5.07 -10.97 5.54
N LEU A 317 -3.88 -10.69 5.03
CA LEU A 317 -3.64 -10.25 3.66
C LEU A 317 -2.58 -11.16 3.06
N THR A 318 -2.85 -11.77 1.91
CA THR A 318 -1.84 -12.50 1.14
C THR A 318 -1.72 -11.89 -0.25
N ILE A 319 -0.51 -11.48 -0.61
CA ILE A 319 -0.16 -10.98 -1.94
C ILE A 319 0.51 -12.13 -2.69
N ASN A 320 -0.07 -12.49 -3.82
CA ASN A 320 0.42 -13.58 -4.66
C ASN A 320 1.03 -13.01 -5.94
N MET A 321 2.26 -13.45 -6.23
CA MET A 321 3.00 -13.10 -7.42
C MET A 321 3.45 -14.39 -8.10
N GLY A 322 2.60 -14.93 -8.98
CA GLY A 322 2.92 -16.07 -9.82
C GLY A 322 3.43 -15.62 -11.19
N SER A 323 4.36 -16.39 -11.76
CA SER A 323 4.84 -16.12 -13.13
C SER A 323 3.68 -16.08 -14.14
N ALA A 324 3.73 -15.12 -15.08
CA ALA A 324 2.71 -14.91 -16.12
C ALA A 324 1.28 -14.61 -15.61
N GLN A 325 1.14 -14.07 -14.40
CA GLN A 325 -0.16 -13.69 -13.81
C GLN A 325 -0.19 -12.22 -13.38
N TYR A 326 -1.40 -11.71 -13.11
CA TYR A 326 -1.57 -10.47 -12.36
C TYR A 326 -1.19 -10.67 -10.90
N VAL A 327 -0.71 -9.60 -10.27
CA VAL A 327 -0.47 -9.60 -8.83
C VAL A 327 -1.83 -9.52 -8.14
N THR A 328 -2.20 -10.56 -7.42
CA THR A 328 -3.49 -10.63 -6.70
C THR A 328 -3.29 -10.46 -5.21
N ALA A 329 -4.33 -9.98 -4.55
CA ALA A 329 -4.38 -9.86 -3.11
C ALA A 329 -5.63 -10.56 -2.57
N ASP A 330 -5.43 -11.47 -1.63
CA ASP A 330 -6.48 -12.13 -0.87
C ASP A 330 -6.59 -11.46 0.50
N LEU A 331 -7.75 -10.87 0.78
CA LEU A 331 -8.02 -10.11 1.99
C LEU A 331 -9.05 -10.82 2.84
N ASN A 332 -8.83 -10.81 4.16
CA ASN A 332 -9.75 -11.36 5.15
C ASN A 332 -9.90 -10.44 6.36
N TYR A 333 -11.14 -10.21 6.75
CA TYR A 333 -11.54 -9.40 7.89
C TYR A 333 -12.41 -10.21 8.84
N VAL A 334 -12.22 -10.01 10.15
CA VAL A 334 -13.07 -10.58 11.19
C VAL A 334 -14.08 -9.53 11.61
N GLY A 335 -15.35 -9.81 11.36
CA GLY A 335 -16.51 -8.97 11.69
C GLY A 335 -17.08 -9.29 13.06
N CYS A 336 -17.72 -8.29 13.67
CA CYS A 336 -18.45 -8.54 14.90
C CYS A 336 -19.85 -9.09 14.67
N ASN A 337 -20.52 -8.67 13.59
CA ASN A 337 -21.88 -9.09 13.28
C ASN A 337 -22.15 -9.02 11.76
N SER A 338 -23.17 -9.74 11.31
CA SER A 338 -23.68 -9.68 9.94
C SER A 338 -25.20 -9.58 9.91
N PHE A 339 -25.73 -8.76 9.01
CA PHE A 339 -27.17 -8.58 8.83
C PHE A 339 -27.50 -8.24 7.37
N THR A 340 -28.78 -8.32 7.02
CA THR A 340 -29.26 -8.04 5.66
C THR A 340 -30.29 -6.92 5.65
N LYS A 341 -30.31 -6.09 4.60
CA LYS A 341 -31.37 -5.11 4.32
C LYS A 341 -31.97 -5.35 2.95
N LYS A 342 -33.23 -4.96 2.79
CA LYS A 342 -33.98 -5.06 1.53
C LYS A 342 -34.58 -3.70 1.16
N GLY A 343 -34.61 -3.43 -0.14
CA GLY A 343 -35.24 -2.26 -0.74
C GLY A 343 -34.64 -0.95 -0.26
N LYS A 344 -35.50 0.03 0.01
CA LYS A 344 -35.10 1.39 0.40
C LYS A 344 -34.42 1.49 1.77
N ASN A 345 -34.23 0.37 2.47
CA ASN A 345 -33.63 0.32 3.80
C ASN A 345 -32.10 0.11 3.79
N ARG A 346 -31.43 0.32 2.66
CA ARG A 346 -29.95 0.36 2.63
C ARG A 346 -29.45 1.47 3.56
N ILE A 347 -28.27 1.25 4.12
CA ILE A 347 -27.63 2.26 4.96
C ILE A 347 -27.35 3.50 4.09
N ILE A 348 -27.70 4.67 4.62
CA ILE A 348 -27.45 5.97 3.98
C ILE A 348 -25.93 6.18 3.81
N GLY A 349 -25.54 7.01 2.84
CA GLY A 349 -24.14 7.33 2.58
C GLY A 349 -23.86 7.56 1.10
N GLU A 350 -22.80 8.31 0.84
CA GLU A 350 -22.27 8.53 -0.50
C GLU A 350 -21.58 7.26 -0.99
N ARG A 351 -21.85 6.83 -2.22
CA ARG A 351 -21.22 5.65 -2.83
C ARG A 351 -20.33 6.11 -3.97
N LEU A 352 -19.03 5.97 -3.77
CA LEU A 352 -18.04 6.23 -4.80
C LEU A 352 -18.02 5.06 -5.77
N GLU A 353 -17.84 5.37 -7.05
CA GLU A 353 -17.64 4.35 -8.06
C GLU A 353 -16.36 3.56 -7.81
N CYS A 354 -16.35 2.32 -8.27
CA CYS A 354 -15.15 1.50 -8.23
C CYS A 354 -14.05 2.16 -9.07
N ASP A 355 -12.84 2.24 -8.50
CA ASP A 355 -11.66 2.61 -9.25
C ASP A 355 -11.26 1.46 -10.19
N LYS A 356 -11.24 1.75 -11.49
CA LYS A 356 -10.89 0.78 -12.56
C LYS A 356 -9.48 1.04 -13.07
N SER A 357 -8.55 1.27 -12.15
CA SER A 357 -7.15 1.47 -12.51
C SER A 357 -6.50 0.16 -12.95
N SER A 358 -5.50 0.25 -13.82
CA SER A 358 -4.82 -0.92 -14.36
C SER A 358 -4.17 -1.75 -13.25
N PRO A 359 -4.28 -3.09 -13.29
CA PRO A 359 -3.63 -3.96 -12.32
C PRO A 359 -2.13 -4.08 -12.59
N PHE A 360 -1.36 -4.36 -11.54
CA PHE A 360 0.04 -4.75 -11.68
C PHE A 360 0.15 -6.21 -12.15
N ASN A 361 1.12 -6.48 -13.03
CA ASN A 361 1.41 -7.83 -13.49
C ASN A 361 2.81 -8.30 -13.10
N ALA A 362 2.96 -9.61 -12.86
CA ALA A 362 4.20 -10.21 -12.40
C ALA A 362 5.29 -10.34 -13.50
N THR A 363 4.97 -10.05 -14.75
CA THR A 363 5.89 -10.24 -15.89
C THR A 363 6.65 -8.98 -16.26
N SER A 364 5.97 -7.85 -16.36
CA SER A 364 6.54 -6.58 -16.84
C SER A 364 6.49 -5.45 -15.82
N ASN A 365 5.80 -5.61 -14.69
CA ASN A 365 5.75 -4.57 -13.66
C ASN A 365 6.67 -4.84 -12.47
N ILE A 366 7.31 -6.00 -12.38
CA ILE A 366 8.34 -6.26 -11.36
C ILE A 366 9.63 -5.57 -11.79
N TYR A 367 10.00 -4.50 -11.08
CA TYR A 367 11.30 -3.85 -11.26
C TYR A 367 12.41 -4.67 -10.62
N ARG A 368 12.19 -5.13 -9.37
CA ARG A 368 13.17 -5.89 -8.61
C ARG A 368 12.51 -6.75 -7.55
N GLN A 369 12.97 -7.99 -7.42
CA GLN A 369 12.82 -8.79 -6.21
C GLN A 369 14.22 -9.18 -5.74
N LYS A 370 14.58 -8.79 -4.52
CA LYS A 370 15.92 -9.02 -3.98
C LYS A 370 15.82 -9.62 -2.59
N LEU A 371 16.52 -10.74 -2.40
CA LEU A 371 16.78 -11.37 -1.12
C LEU A 371 18.28 -11.43 -0.92
N SER A 372 18.81 -10.82 0.14
CA SER A 372 20.25 -10.73 0.37
C SER A 372 20.58 -10.70 1.85
N ILE A 373 21.74 -11.24 2.22
CA ILE A 373 22.28 -11.09 3.57
C ILE A 373 22.58 -9.62 3.82
N ASN A 374 22.18 -9.11 4.98
CA ASN A 374 22.39 -7.72 5.35
C ASN A 374 23.88 -7.44 5.55
N ASP A 375 24.39 -6.39 4.90
CA ASP A 375 25.76 -5.91 5.06
C ASP A 375 25.75 -4.46 5.57
N THR A 376 26.47 -4.20 6.66
CA THR A 376 26.57 -2.85 7.25
C THR A 376 27.55 -1.94 6.51
N LYS A 377 28.34 -2.51 5.57
CA LYS A 377 29.41 -1.80 4.84
C LYS A 377 29.16 -1.70 3.35
N SER A 378 28.15 -2.40 2.82
CA SER A 378 27.80 -2.41 1.40
C SER A 378 26.31 -2.11 1.23
N SER A 379 25.99 -1.20 0.31
CA SER A 379 24.60 -0.96 -0.10
C SER A 379 24.14 -1.87 -1.24
N THR A 380 25.04 -2.69 -1.79
CA THR A 380 24.75 -3.61 -2.90
C THR A 380 25.11 -5.05 -2.55
N PRO A 381 24.57 -5.62 -1.46
CA PRO A 381 24.81 -7.02 -1.14
C PRO A 381 24.32 -7.93 -2.28
N SER A 382 25.08 -8.99 -2.55
CA SER A 382 24.75 -9.97 -3.59
C SER A 382 23.43 -10.67 -3.29
N ALA A 383 22.60 -10.84 -4.30
CA ALA A 383 21.34 -11.56 -4.16
C ALA A 383 21.59 -13.06 -3.96
N LEU A 384 20.78 -13.71 -3.11
CA LEU A 384 20.83 -15.14 -2.83
C LEU A 384 20.18 -15.99 -3.94
N PHE A 385 19.51 -15.36 -4.90
CA PHE A 385 18.98 -16.00 -6.10
C PHE A 385 19.05 -15.07 -7.31
N ALA A 386 19.01 -15.67 -8.51
CA ALA A 386 18.95 -14.93 -9.76
C ALA A 386 17.51 -14.74 -10.29
N TYR A 387 16.66 -15.75 -10.15
CA TYR A 387 15.31 -15.77 -10.72
C TYR A 387 14.32 -16.47 -9.78
N VAL A 388 13.09 -15.96 -9.73
CA VAL A 388 11.97 -16.45 -8.90
C VAL A 388 10.85 -16.89 -9.82
N THR A 389 10.21 -18.04 -9.53
CA THR A 389 9.01 -18.49 -10.26
C THR A 389 7.74 -18.01 -9.58
N ASP A 390 7.72 -18.08 -8.25
CA ASP A 390 6.55 -17.78 -7.42
C ASP A 390 7.01 -17.11 -6.13
N SER A 391 6.29 -16.07 -5.73
CA SER A 391 6.47 -15.40 -4.46
C SER A 391 5.13 -15.10 -3.82
N SER A 392 5.01 -15.39 -2.52
CA SER A 392 3.92 -14.92 -1.69
C SER A 392 4.44 -14.05 -0.55
N LEU A 393 3.60 -13.11 -0.13
CA LEU A 393 3.80 -12.28 1.05
C LEU A 393 2.49 -12.23 1.83
N ALA A 394 2.51 -12.71 3.07
CA ALA A 394 1.35 -12.78 3.94
C ALA A 394 1.53 -11.95 5.21
N ILE A 395 0.51 -11.19 5.56
CA ILE A 395 0.37 -10.47 6.83
C ILE A 395 -0.73 -11.15 7.63
N SER A 396 -0.50 -11.37 8.93
CA SER A 396 -1.52 -11.83 9.87
C SER A 396 -1.49 -11.01 11.15
N ASN A 397 -2.66 -10.52 11.56
CA ASN A 397 -2.87 -9.77 12.80
C ASN A 397 -3.45 -10.63 13.94
N GLY A 398 -3.76 -11.91 13.68
CA GLY A 398 -4.33 -12.82 14.68
C GLY A 398 -5.62 -12.29 15.32
N VAL A 399 -6.48 -11.66 14.53
CA VAL A 399 -7.73 -11.06 15.02
C VAL A 399 -8.74 -12.16 15.32
N THR A 400 -9.35 -12.11 16.50
CA THR A 400 -10.40 -13.05 16.92
C THR A 400 -11.57 -12.32 17.54
N GLY A 401 -12.79 -12.73 17.20
CA GLY A 401 -14.01 -12.19 17.80
C GLY A 401 -14.16 -12.56 19.28
N VAL A 402 -14.45 -11.58 20.12
CA VAL A 402 -14.71 -11.78 21.56
C VAL A 402 -16.22 -11.85 21.80
N LYS A 403 -16.68 -12.99 22.30
CA LYS A 403 -18.10 -13.29 22.54
C LYS A 403 -18.48 -13.07 24.00
N GLY A 404 -19.73 -12.71 24.26
CA GLY A 404 -20.24 -12.40 25.60
C GLY A 404 -21.67 -12.89 25.80
N LEU A 405 -22.07 -13.07 27.06
CA LEU A 405 -23.44 -13.48 27.40
C LEU A 405 -24.44 -12.39 27.03
N GLY A 406 -25.56 -12.77 26.41
CA GLY A 406 -26.64 -11.85 26.03
C GLY A 406 -26.40 -11.08 24.73
N ILE A 407 -25.31 -11.35 24.01
CA ILE A 407 -24.98 -10.73 22.72
C ILE A 407 -24.87 -11.83 21.67
N LEU A 408 -25.60 -11.68 20.57
CA LEU A 408 -25.46 -12.55 19.41
C LEU A 408 -24.30 -12.04 18.56
N GLY A 409 -23.22 -12.83 18.50
CA GLY A 409 -21.99 -12.51 17.80
C GLY A 409 -20.93 -11.91 18.72
N SER A 410 -19.91 -11.30 18.12
CA SER A 410 -18.81 -10.74 18.89
C SER A 410 -19.15 -9.32 19.35
N PHE A 411 -18.90 -9.00 20.63
CA PHE A 411 -19.10 -7.65 21.14
C PHE A 411 -17.89 -6.75 20.86
N ASP A 412 -16.70 -7.33 20.88
CA ASP A 412 -15.39 -6.71 20.58
C ASP A 412 -14.52 -7.71 19.78
N VAL A 413 -13.32 -7.28 19.38
CA VAL A 413 -12.30 -8.13 18.76
C VAL A 413 -10.98 -8.03 19.53
N SER A 414 -10.32 -9.16 19.71
CA SER A 414 -8.96 -9.24 20.23
C SER A 414 -7.98 -9.29 19.06
N VAL A 415 -6.82 -8.63 19.21
CA VAL A 415 -5.76 -8.60 18.19
C VAL A 415 -4.53 -9.34 18.73
N GLY A 416 -3.84 -10.06 17.86
CA GLY A 416 -2.60 -10.77 18.16
C GLY A 416 -1.36 -9.99 17.74
N ASN A 417 -0.24 -10.70 17.58
CA ASN A 417 1.00 -10.12 17.07
C ASN A 417 0.91 -9.88 15.56
N PHE A 418 1.49 -8.77 15.11
CA PHE A 418 1.71 -8.51 13.68
C PHE A 418 2.77 -9.48 13.15
N SER A 419 2.36 -10.46 12.37
CA SER A 419 3.21 -11.48 11.76
C SER A 419 3.32 -11.26 10.26
N VAL A 420 4.54 -11.31 9.73
CA VAL A 420 4.82 -11.22 8.30
C VAL A 420 5.55 -12.48 7.88
N THR A 421 4.93 -13.22 6.96
CA THR A 421 5.43 -14.50 6.47
C THR A 421 5.35 -14.53 4.94
N GLY A 422 5.88 -15.57 4.33
CA GLY A 422 5.67 -15.81 2.91
C GLY A 422 6.68 -16.79 2.35
N SER A 423 6.43 -17.23 1.12
CA SER A 423 7.28 -18.19 0.43
C SER A 423 7.92 -17.55 -0.81
N ILE A 424 9.09 -18.03 -1.21
CA ILE A 424 9.70 -17.78 -2.52
C ILE A 424 10.18 -19.12 -3.05
N THR A 425 9.80 -19.44 -4.29
CA THR A 425 10.44 -20.51 -5.04
C THR A 425 11.39 -19.89 -6.05
N ALA A 426 12.68 -20.12 -5.85
CA ALA A 426 13.73 -19.57 -6.71
C ALA A 426 14.49 -20.67 -7.46
N TYR A 427 15.09 -20.32 -8.60
CA TYR A 427 16.05 -21.19 -9.26
C TYR A 427 17.34 -21.24 -8.46
N PHE A 428 17.80 -22.46 -8.17
CA PHE A 428 19.03 -22.68 -7.42
C PHE A 428 20.23 -22.17 -8.23
N SER A 429 21.01 -21.27 -7.64
CA SER A 429 22.18 -20.64 -8.28
C SER A 429 23.46 -20.83 -7.47
N SER A 430 23.41 -20.73 -6.15
CA SER A 430 24.54 -20.99 -5.26
C SER A 430 24.11 -21.66 -3.94
N VAL A 431 25.09 -22.26 -3.24
CA VAL A 431 24.90 -22.83 -1.90
C VAL A 431 24.73 -21.75 -0.82
N ASP A 432 25.01 -20.49 -1.13
CA ASP A 432 24.98 -19.38 -0.17
C ASP A 432 23.59 -19.22 0.47
N ALA A 433 22.52 -19.50 -0.28
CA ALA A 433 21.16 -19.48 0.25
C ALA A 433 20.95 -20.56 1.34
N ILE A 434 21.53 -21.76 1.14
CA ILE A 434 21.47 -22.87 2.11
C ILE A 434 22.36 -22.56 3.32
N GLU A 435 23.53 -21.96 3.09
CA GLU A 435 24.43 -21.54 4.16
C GLU A 435 23.83 -20.40 5.00
N ALA A 436 23.14 -19.45 4.37
CA ALA A 436 22.40 -18.39 5.06
C ALA A 436 21.33 -18.95 6.01
N ILE A 437 20.60 -19.99 5.57
CA ILE A 437 19.64 -20.70 6.43
C ILE A 437 20.38 -21.38 7.60
N ARG A 438 21.46 -22.13 7.32
CA ARG A 438 22.21 -22.86 8.37
C ARG A 438 22.82 -21.93 9.41
N ASN A 439 23.29 -20.76 8.99
CA ASN A 439 23.92 -19.77 9.86
C ASN A 439 22.91 -18.84 10.56
N ASN A 440 21.61 -18.99 10.28
CA ASN A 440 20.57 -18.07 10.74
C ASN A 440 20.96 -16.61 10.46
N ALA A 441 21.37 -16.34 9.22
CA ALA A 441 21.86 -15.02 8.82
C ALA A 441 20.72 -13.99 8.80
N ASP A 442 21.05 -12.74 9.12
CA ASP A 442 20.12 -11.62 8.97
C ASP A 442 19.94 -11.31 7.48
N VAL A 443 18.74 -11.54 6.97
CA VAL A 443 18.42 -11.36 5.55
C VAL A 443 17.42 -10.21 5.39
N GLY A 444 17.55 -9.45 4.31
CA GLY A 444 16.57 -8.46 3.87
C GLY A 444 15.84 -8.93 2.62
N PHE A 445 14.55 -8.62 2.51
CA PHE A 445 13.74 -8.82 1.32
C PHE A 445 13.06 -7.53 0.89
N SER A 446 13.18 -7.19 -0.40
CA SER A 446 12.40 -6.12 -1.01
C SER A 446 11.82 -6.55 -2.35
N THR A 447 10.57 -6.15 -2.59
CA THR A 447 9.90 -6.24 -3.89
C THR A 447 9.50 -4.84 -4.33
N ILE A 448 9.90 -4.46 -5.53
CA ILE A 448 9.61 -3.18 -6.16
C ILE A 448 8.80 -3.45 -7.42
N LEU A 449 7.61 -2.87 -7.46
CA LEU A 449 6.71 -2.88 -8.62
C LEU A 449 6.63 -1.46 -9.19
N ALA A 450 6.65 -1.34 -10.51
CA ALA A 450 6.48 -0.06 -11.18
C ALA A 450 5.74 -0.23 -12.52
N ALA A 451 4.77 0.64 -12.75
CA ALA A 451 3.93 0.66 -13.95
C ALA A 451 3.27 2.03 -14.10
N GLU A 452 3.06 2.48 -15.34
CA GLU A 452 2.33 3.72 -15.65
C GLU A 452 2.80 4.94 -14.82
N ASN A 453 4.12 5.12 -14.68
CA ASN A 453 4.70 6.20 -13.87
C ASN A 453 4.25 6.16 -12.40
N SER A 454 3.95 4.99 -11.85
CA SER A 454 3.66 4.78 -10.43
C SER A 454 4.45 3.59 -9.92
N GLY A 455 4.59 3.47 -8.60
CA GLY A 455 5.32 2.34 -8.03
C GLY A 455 4.89 1.97 -6.64
N VAL A 456 5.18 0.72 -6.28
CA VAL A 456 4.84 0.10 -5.01
C VAL A 456 6.04 -0.67 -4.50
N ILE A 457 6.31 -0.55 -3.21
CA ILE A 457 7.39 -1.28 -2.55
C ILE A 457 6.85 -2.03 -1.35
N PHE A 458 7.21 -3.31 -1.28
CA PHE A 458 7.12 -4.13 -0.07
C PHE A 458 8.53 -4.38 0.44
N ASP A 459 8.84 -3.89 1.63
CA ASP A 459 10.17 -3.96 2.22
C ASP A 459 10.11 -4.64 3.59
N ILE A 460 10.91 -5.69 3.76
CA ILE A 460 11.11 -6.44 5.00
C ILE A 460 12.62 -6.46 5.25
N PRO A 461 13.17 -5.48 5.99
CA PRO A 461 14.61 -5.32 6.10
C PRO A 461 15.30 -6.39 6.95
N LEU A 462 14.54 -7.10 7.78
CA LEU A 462 15.05 -8.18 8.61
C LEU A 462 14.07 -9.35 8.57
N LEU A 463 14.57 -10.51 8.16
CA LEU A 463 13.85 -11.77 8.20
C LEU A 463 14.81 -12.93 8.46
N ALA A 464 14.26 -14.00 9.04
CA ALA A 464 14.89 -15.31 9.08
C ALA A 464 14.40 -16.15 7.90
N LEU A 465 15.30 -16.98 7.36
CA LEU A 465 14.99 -17.95 6.31
C LEU A 465 14.87 -19.35 6.88
N SER A 466 13.92 -20.12 6.35
CA SER A 466 13.81 -21.56 6.61
C SER A 466 13.42 -22.30 5.32
N GLY A 467 13.32 -23.63 5.40
CA GLY A 467 13.15 -24.49 4.22
C GLY A 467 14.50 -24.79 3.56
N GLY A 468 14.59 -24.63 2.25
CA GLY A 468 15.85 -24.73 1.51
C GLY A 468 16.23 -26.13 1.04
N MET A 469 15.28 -27.07 0.98
CA MET A 469 15.51 -28.38 0.36
C MET A 469 15.39 -28.26 -1.17
N PRO A 470 16.48 -28.45 -1.94
CA PRO A 470 16.40 -28.31 -3.39
C PRO A 470 15.50 -29.39 -4.01
N ASN A 471 14.60 -29.00 -4.91
CA ASN A 471 13.83 -29.93 -5.71
C ASN A 471 14.62 -30.31 -6.96
N ILE A 472 14.80 -31.62 -7.18
CA ILE A 472 15.58 -32.16 -8.29
C ILE A 472 14.69 -33.13 -9.06
N GLU A 473 14.29 -32.72 -10.25
CA GLU A 473 13.49 -33.52 -11.17
C GLU A 473 14.26 -33.77 -12.47
N LYS A 474 14.04 -34.94 -13.07
CA LYS A 474 14.66 -35.27 -14.36
C LYS A 474 14.19 -34.27 -15.41
N ASP A 475 15.12 -33.76 -16.22
CA ASP A 475 14.87 -32.83 -17.33
C ASP A 475 14.33 -31.44 -16.90
N GLN A 476 14.43 -31.07 -15.62
CA GLN A 476 14.05 -29.75 -15.09
C GLN A 476 15.24 -29.03 -14.43
N LYS A 477 15.14 -27.70 -14.30
CA LYS A 477 16.10 -26.91 -13.50
C LYS A 477 15.84 -27.13 -12.00
N ILE A 478 16.91 -27.10 -11.20
CA ILE A 478 16.80 -27.22 -9.74
C ILE A 478 16.14 -25.96 -9.18
N THR A 479 15.12 -26.14 -8.34
CA THR A 479 14.46 -25.06 -7.60
C THR A 479 14.68 -25.22 -6.10
N ILE A 480 14.56 -24.13 -5.36
CA ILE A 480 14.67 -24.13 -3.90
C ILE A 480 13.51 -23.32 -3.31
N PRO A 481 12.64 -23.93 -2.49
CA PRO A 481 11.62 -23.21 -1.73
C PRO A 481 12.26 -22.60 -0.48
N LEU A 482 12.01 -21.31 -0.28
CA LEU A 482 12.49 -20.51 0.83
C LEU A 482 11.28 -19.91 1.55
N GLU A 483 11.17 -20.19 2.84
CA GLU A 483 10.16 -19.58 3.71
C GLU A 483 10.77 -18.40 4.45
N LYS A 484 10.02 -17.30 4.51
CA LYS A 484 10.44 -16.01 5.09
C LYS A 484 9.64 -15.77 6.36
N THR A 485 10.30 -15.34 7.42
CA THR A 485 9.63 -14.85 8.63
C THR A 485 10.26 -13.52 9.04
N GLY A 486 9.48 -12.44 8.93
CA GLY A 486 9.94 -11.09 9.23
C GLY A 486 10.13 -10.84 10.72
N ALA A 487 11.06 -9.95 11.06
CA ALA A 487 11.34 -9.51 12.42
C ALA A 487 11.48 -7.98 12.50
N GLU A 488 11.40 -7.41 13.71
CA GLU A 488 11.61 -5.97 13.92
C GLU A 488 13.04 -5.57 13.51
N ASN A 489 13.15 -4.58 12.63
CA ASN A 489 14.42 -4.06 12.15
C ASN A 489 14.96 -2.89 13.02
N LYS A 490 16.15 -2.40 12.67
CA LYS A 490 16.78 -1.22 13.30
C LYS A 490 15.95 0.08 13.20
N HIS A 491 15.03 0.18 12.24
CA HIS A 491 14.15 1.34 12.02
C HIS A 491 12.78 1.22 12.72
N GLY A 492 12.60 0.19 13.57
CA GLY A 492 11.40 -0.01 14.37
C GLY A 492 10.17 -0.39 13.56
N TYR A 493 10.34 -1.19 12.50
CA TYR A 493 9.24 -1.84 11.78
C TYR A 493 9.64 -3.26 11.34
N THR A 494 8.64 -4.11 11.10
CA THR A 494 8.81 -5.46 10.53
C THR A 494 8.64 -5.42 9.02
N MET A 495 7.61 -4.70 8.55
CA MET A 495 7.33 -4.50 7.13
C MET A 495 6.95 -3.06 6.85
N MET A 496 7.37 -2.57 5.69
CA MET A 496 6.97 -1.30 5.13
C MET A 496 6.30 -1.53 3.78
N TYR A 497 5.17 -0.85 3.60
CA TYR A 497 4.51 -0.64 2.32
C TYR A 497 4.70 0.82 1.93
N GLN A 498 5.20 1.05 0.72
CA GLN A 498 5.34 2.40 0.18
C GLN A 498 4.73 2.48 -1.20
N THR A 499 3.95 3.53 -1.45
CA THR A 499 3.34 3.81 -2.75
C THR A 499 3.83 5.15 -3.29
N PHE A 500 4.15 5.18 -4.56
CA PHE A 500 4.58 6.35 -5.30
C PHE A 500 3.48 6.73 -6.28
N GLU A 501 2.85 7.87 -6.02
CA GLU A 501 1.81 8.42 -6.90
C GLU A 501 2.38 8.81 -8.27
N TYR A 502 3.65 9.19 -8.31
CA TYR A 502 4.37 9.45 -9.55
C TYR A 502 5.82 8.97 -9.47
N LEU A 503 6.31 8.41 -10.57
CA LEU A 503 7.69 8.07 -10.84
C LEU A 503 8.08 8.45 -12.28
N PRO A 504 9.33 8.87 -12.52
CA PRO A 504 9.83 9.16 -13.86
C PRO A 504 9.87 7.89 -14.74
N ASP A 505 9.90 8.05 -16.07
CA ASP A 505 9.91 6.93 -17.04
C ASP A 505 11.08 5.99 -16.80
N SER A 506 12.21 6.57 -16.42
CA SER A 506 13.42 5.83 -16.04
C SER A 506 13.31 4.92 -14.83
N ALA A 507 12.29 5.09 -13.99
CA ALA A 507 12.01 4.21 -12.85
C ALA A 507 11.16 3.00 -13.24
N MET A 508 10.70 2.92 -14.49
CA MET A 508 9.91 1.80 -14.97
C MET A 508 10.82 0.59 -15.25
N PRO A 509 10.32 -0.65 -15.12
CA PRO A 509 11.08 -1.84 -15.44
C PRO A 509 11.45 -1.84 -16.93
N TYR A 510 12.65 -2.33 -17.24
CA TYR A 510 13.07 -2.47 -18.64
C TYR A 510 12.24 -3.57 -19.31
N VAL A 511 11.30 -3.19 -20.17
CA VAL A 511 10.58 -4.17 -20.99
C VAL A 511 11.51 -4.56 -22.13
N ASN A 512 12.00 -5.80 -22.13
CA ASN A 512 12.69 -6.34 -23.29
C ASN A 512 11.69 -6.37 -24.45
N VAL A 513 11.77 -5.37 -25.34
CA VAL A 513 11.02 -5.33 -26.61
C VAL A 513 11.70 -6.22 -27.62
#